data_AF-A0A1F6D9E3-F1
#
_entry.id   AF-A0A1F6D9E3-F1
#
_cell.length_a   1.000
_cell.length_b   1.000
_cell.length_c   1.000
_cell.angle_alpha   90.00
_cell.angle_beta   90.00
_cell.angle_gamma   90.00
#
_symmetry.space_group_name_H-M   'P 1'
#
loop_
_entity.id
_entity.type
_entity.pdbx_description
1 polymer ?
#
loop_
_entity_poly.entity_id
_entity_poly.type
_entity_poly.pdbx_seq_one_letter_code
_entity_poly.pdbx_strand_id
1 'polypeptide(L)'
;MPWLHVHPYLASVIGAGLLVLIGSIIVAQRSNVQPQGATLRVWGGVGANIFDPTSSGGQNFGKPAENLYTQVQSGPPFYYAPVQQIPGTQGVADDFDFGSFLAFLSGSAGNTSGTIAEGSDVLDAYSFIPQGLISTSYPERRVTPTQAALYDYGNEAGSFIQSFEGRYRDAPQILKDQFEDRYDTGKNEALLALANSLAGVGQQLERMENVPSEVRSAHLKVATSYQDVGKALSLIPPAKSDQAVIDAILAYNAVVETYVKNYVALATLFSAYGVMFTPENPGSVFTFTNVSL
;
A
#
# COMPACT_ATOMS: atom_id res chain seq x y z
N MET A 1 33.78 -19.06 -48.22
CA MET A 1 32.58 -19.63 -48.86
C MET A 1 32.22 -18.78 -50.09
N PRO A 2 32.74 -19.11 -51.29
CA PRO A 2 32.58 -18.26 -52.49
C PRO A 2 31.13 -18.14 -52.96
N TRP A 3 30.28 -19.09 -52.58
CA TRP A 3 28.86 -19.09 -52.90
C TRP A 3 28.09 -17.88 -52.33
N LEU A 4 28.47 -17.41 -51.14
CA LEU A 4 27.84 -16.25 -50.48
C LEU A 4 28.09 -14.92 -51.20
N HIS A 5 29.15 -14.82 -52.01
CA HIS A 5 29.42 -13.62 -52.82
C HIS A 5 28.61 -13.58 -54.12
N VAL A 6 28.09 -14.72 -54.59
CA VAL A 6 27.35 -14.80 -55.86
C VAL A 6 25.87 -14.43 -55.67
N HIS A 7 25.35 -14.50 -54.44
CA HIS A 7 23.92 -14.28 -54.17
C HIS A 7 23.66 -13.34 -52.97
N PRO A 8 24.01 -12.03 -53.08
CA PRO A 8 23.86 -11.07 -51.98
C PRO A 8 22.41 -10.90 -51.52
N TYR A 9 21.44 -10.99 -52.44
CA TYR A 9 20.01 -10.86 -52.13
C TYR A 9 19.48 -12.03 -51.27
N LEU A 10 19.98 -13.24 -51.50
CA LEU A 10 19.57 -14.40 -50.70
C LEU A 10 20.08 -14.26 -49.25
N ALA A 11 21.31 -13.76 -49.09
CA ALA A 11 21.88 -13.49 -47.77
C ALA A 11 21.08 -12.44 -46.99
N SER A 12 20.60 -11.37 -47.65
CA SER A 12 19.76 -10.36 -46.99
C SER A 12 18.40 -10.91 -46.56
N VAL A 13 17.78 -11.78 -47.37
CA VAL A 13 16.48 -12.39 -47.02
C VAL A 13 16.62 -13.33 -45.82
N ILE A 14 17.68 -14.15 -45.79
CA ILE A 14 17.98 -15.03 -44.65
C ILE A 14 18.24 -14.21 -43.38
N GLY A 15 19.01 -13.13 -43.49
CA GLY A 15 19.30 -12.24 -42.36
C GLY A 15 18.05 -11.56 -41.80
N ALA A 16 17.18 -11.03 -42.67
CA ALA A 16 15.91 -10.44 -42.27
C ALA A 16 14.99 -11.47 -41.60
N GLY A 17 14.92 -12.69 -42.14
CA GLY A 17 14.16 -13.78 -41.54
C GLY A 17 14.63 -14.16 -40.14
N LEU A 18 15.95 -14.22 -39.92
CA LEU A 18 16.53 -14.48 -38.61
C LEU A 18 16.19 -13.38 -37.58
N LEU A 19 16.23 -12.11 -37.98
CA LEU A 19 15.86 -11.00 -37.11
C LEU A 19 14.40 -11.04 -36.68
N VAL A 20 13.48 -11.34 -37.60
CA VAL A 20 12.05 -11.49 -37.27
C VAL A 20 11.83 -12.66 -36.32
N LEU A 21 12.52 -13.77 -36.53
CA LEU A 21 12.41 -14.96 -35.68
C LEU A 21 12.93 -14.68 -34.26
N ILE A 22 14.08 -14.03 -34.12
CA ILE A 22 14.62 -13.60 -32.82
C ILE A 22 13.67 -12.60 -32.14
N GLY A 23 13.15 -11.61 -32.88
CA GLY A 23 12.17 -10.65 -32.34
C GLY A 23 10.92 -11.33 -31.80
N SER A 24 10.39 -12.33 -32.52
CA SER A 24 9.21 -13.09 -32.09
C SER A 24 9.45 -13.88 -30.80
N ILE A 25 10.64 -14.45 -30.62
CA ILE A 25 11.02 -15.18 -29.39
C ILE A 25 11.09 -14.23 -28.19
N ILE A 26 11.67 -13.03 -28.37
CA ILE A 26 11.76 -12.02 -27.30
C ILE A 26 10.37 -11.55 -26.88
N VAL A 27 9.46 -11.30 -27.85
CA VAL A 27 8.09 -10.89 -27.56
C VAL A 27 7.31 -12.01 -26.86
N ALA A 28 7.44 -13.25 -27.32
CA ALA A 28 6.78 -14.40 -26.69
C ALA A 28 7.24 -14.58 -25.23
N GLN A 29 8.53 -14.41 -24.95
CA GLN A 29 9.08 -14.47 -23.58
C GLN A 29 8.61 -13.32 -22.67
N ARG A 30 8.23 -12.16 -23.23
CA ARG A 30 7.69 -11.04 -22.45
C ARG A 30 6.18 -11.12 -22.20
N SER A 31 5.45 -11.98 -22.92
CA SER A 31 3.97 -11.92 -22.99
C SER A 31 3.18 -12.73 -21.95
N ASN A 32 3.83 -13.47 -21.05
CA ASN A 32 3.10 -14.23 -20.01
C ASN A 32 3.37 -13.69 -18.60
N VAL A 33 2.94 -12.44 -18.35
CA VAL A 33 2.54 -12.09 -16.99
C VAL A 33 1.14 -12.68 -16.79
N GLN A 34 1.08 -13.95 -16.38
CA GLN A 34 -0.18 -14.51 -15.87
C GLN A 34 -0.66 -13.58 -14.75
N PRO A 35 -1.92 -13.12 -14.75
CA PRO A 35 -2.46 -12.38 -13.62
C PRO A 35 -2.40 -13.32 -12.42
N GLN A 36 -1.38 -13.16 -11.58
CA GLN A 36 -1.34 -13.81 -10.28
C GLN A 36 -2.62 -13.40 -9.57
N GLY A 37 -3.37 -14.42 -9.11
CA GLY A 37 -4.68 -14.24 -8.47
C GLY A 37 -4.63 -13.08 -7.49
N ALA A 38 -5.63 -12.22 -7.55
CA ALA A 38 -5.70 -11.01 -6.76
C ALA A 38 -5.76 -11.32 -5.26
N THR A 39 -4.62 -11.53 -4.64
CA THR A 39 -4.48 -11.49 -3.19
C THR A 39 -4.25 -10.04 -2.80
N LEU A 40 -5.16 -9.50 -1.98
CA LEU A 40 -5.04 -8.19 -1.35
C LEU A 40 -3.65 -8.03 -0.74
N ARG A 41 -2.82 -7.19 -1.35
CA ARG A 41 -1.50 -6.83 -0.84
C ARG A 41 -1.62 -5.43 -0.26
N VAL A 42 -1.75 -5.37 1.07
CA VAL A 42 -1.77 -4.10 1.81
C VAL A 42 -0.43 -3.41 1.61
N TRP A 43 -0.48 -2.10 1.34
CA TRP A 43 0.68 -1.27 1.05
C TRP A 43 1.50 -1.05 2.33
N GLY A 44 2.39 -2.00 2.63
CA GLY A 44 3.25 -1.96 3.80
C GLY A 44 3.89 -3.31 4.11
N GLY A 45 4.99 -3.63 3.43
CA GLY A 45 5.97 -4.65 3.88
C GLY A 45 5.53 -6.13 3.83
N VAL A 46 6.18 -6.90 2.97
CA VAL A 46 6.36 -8.38 3.06
C VAL A 46 5.11 -9.19 3.44
N GLY A 47 4.04 -9.08 2.65
CA GLY A 47 2.93 -10.04 2.69
C GLY A 47 3.28 -11.34 1.96
N ALA A 48 3.83 -12.31 2.68
CA ALA A 48 3.58 -13.73 2.43
C ALA A 48 2.37 -14.14 3.29
N ASN A 49 1.40 -14.84 2.71
CA ASN A 49 0.25 -15.37 3.42
C ASN A 49 0.70 -16.40 4.47
N ILE A 50 0.97 -15.96 5.70
CA ILE A 50 1.39 -16.85 6.81
C ILE A 50 0.19 -17.61 7.41
N PHE A 51 -1.05 -17.24 7.08
CA PHE A 51 -2.25 -17.82 7.69
C PHE A 51 -3.34 -18.22 6.68
N ASP A 52 -2.97 -18.87 5.58
CA ASP A 52 -3.95 -19.62 4.77
C ASP A 52 -3.83 -21.14 5.03
N PRO A 53 -4.65 -21.71 5.93
CA PRO A 53 -4.69 -23.15 6.16
C PRO A 53 -5.49 -23.92 5.10
N THR A 54 -6.00 -23.28 4.05
CA THR A 54 -6.88 -23.93 3.05
C THR A 54 -6.17 -24.34 1.75
N SER A 55 -4.89 -24.02 1.57
CA SER A 55 -4.11 -24.50 0.43
C SER A 55 -3.53 -25.90 0.66
N SER A 56 -4.39 -26.90 0.86
CA SER A 56 -4.03 -28.34 0.81
C SER A 56 -4.21 -28.92 -0.60
N GLY A 57 -3.88 -28.12 -1.62
CA GLY A 57 -3.75 -28.58 -3.01
C GLY A 57 -2.28 -28.84 -3.33
N GLY A 58 -1.89 -30.11 -3.41
CA GLY A 58 -0.51 -30.55 -3.59
C GLY A 58 0.21 -29.88 -4.75
N GLN A 59 1.18 -29.01 -4.43
CA GLN A 59 2.28 -28.68 -5.32
C GLN A 59 3.52 -29.44 -4.85
N ASN A 60 4.10 -30.23 -5.77
CA ASN A 60 5.37 -30.90 -5.60
C ASN A 60 6.47 -29.85 -5.33
N PHE A 61 6.82 -29.64 -4.07
CA PHE A 61 8.04 -28.93 -3.68
C PHE A 61 9.25 -29.83 -3.94
N GLY A 62 9.78 -29.72 -5.15
CA GLY A 62 11.11 -30.22 -5.46
C GLY A 62 12.17 -29.40 -4.73
N LYS A 63 12.83 -30.06 -3.77
CA LYS A 63 14.01 -29.68 -2.98
C LYS A 63 13.74 -28.74 -1.79
N PRO A 64 14.16 -29.15 -0.56
CA PRO A 64 14.09 -28.28 0.61
C PRO A 64 15.03 -27.09 0.41
N ALA A 65 14.50 -25.88 0.60
CA ALA A 65 15.31 -24.67 0.69
C ALA A 65 16.28 -24.83 1.87
N GLU A 66 17.57 -24.85 1.56
CA GLU A 66 18.63 -24.71 2.56
C GLU A 66 18.39 -23.43 3.36
N ASN A 67 18.33 -23.58 4.69
CA ASN A 67 18.36 -22.56 5.73
C ASN A 67 18.50 -21.10 5.24
N LEU A 68 17.38 -20.37 5.21
CA LEU A 68 17.36 -18.90 5.10
C LEU A 68 18.30 -18.22 6.11
N TYR A 69 18.53 -18.86 7.27
CA TYR A 69 19.46 -18.40 8.29
C TYR A 69 20.92 -18.31 7.81
N THR A 70 21.37 -19.25 6.96
CA THR A 70 22.75 -19.22 6.43
C THR A 70 22.92 -18.17 5.34
N GLN A 71 21.85 -17.87 4.59
CA GLN A 71 21.90 -16.85 3.54
C GLN A 71 22.01 -15.43 4.12
N VAL A 72 21.35 -15.15 5.25
CA VAL A 72 21.44 -13.86 5.95
C VAL A 72 22.82 -13.65 6.59
N GLN A 73 23.47 -14.71 7.09
CA GLN A 73 24.82 -14.59 7.65
C GLN A 73 25.92 -14.38 6.61
N SER A 74 25.69 -14.79 5.35
CA SER A 74 26.66 -14.64 4.25
C SER A 74 26.61 -13.28 3.53
N GLY A 75 25.67 -12.40 3.90
CA GLY A 75 25.58 -11.05 3.35
C GLY A 75 26.68 -10.12 3.89
N PRO A 76 27.09 -9.08 3.12
CA PRO A 76 28.04 -8.08 3.60
C PRO A 76 27.50 -7.40 4.88
N PRO A 77 28.36 -7.07 5.87
CA PRO A 77 27.92 -6.48 7.12
C PRO A 77 27.17 -5.17 6.85
N PHE A 78 25.95 -5.06 7.37
CA PHE A 78 25.18 -3.83 7.34
C PHE A 78 25.94 -2.77 8.15
N TYR A 79 26.48 -1.75 7.48
CA TYR A 79 27.00 -0.56 8.13
C TYR A 79 25.81 0.29 8.57
N TYR A 80 25.50 0.25 9.86
CA TYR A 80 24.64 1.24 10.48
C TYR A 80 25.37 2.58 10.44
N ALA A 81 24.87 3.51 9.61
CA ALA A 81 25.29 4.91 9.70
C ALA A 81 24.84 5.46 11.08
N PRO A 82 25.75 6.02 11.89
CA PRO A 82 25.36 6.60 13.16
C PRO A 82 24.37 7.74 12.94
N VAL A 83 23.28 7.70 13.68
CA VAL A 83 22.24 8.74 13.68
C VAL A 83 22.91 10.05 14.11
N GLN A 84 22.92 11.06 13.25
CA GLN A 84 23.36 12.40 13.65
C GLN A 84 22.37 12.94 14.69
N GLN A 85 22.89 13.25 15.88
CA GLN A 85 22.14 13.93 16.94
C GLN A 85 21.61 15.26 16.41
N ILE A 86 20.29 15.40 16.36
CA ILE A 86 19.61 16.66 16.08
C ILE A 86 19.93 17.65 17.22
N PRO A 87 20.38 18.88 16.94
CA PRO A 87 20.62 19.88 17.98
C PRO A 87 19.34 20.15 18.76
N GLY A 88 19.42 20.03 20.09
CA GLY A 88 18.30 20.17 21.01
C GLY A 88 17.64 21.54 20.90
N THR A 89 16.35 21.52 20.57
CA THR A 89 15.45 22.66 20.72
C THR A 89 15.16 22.82 22.21
N GLN A 90 15.84 23.78 22.84
CA GLN A 90 15.40 24.34 24.11
C GLN A 90 14.14 25.17 23.87
N GLY A 91 13.00 24.76 24.45
CA GLY A 91 11.83 25.62 24.46
C GLY A 91 10.53 24.91 24.81
N VAL A 92 10.12 25.06 26.08
CA VAL A 92 8.81 24.72 26.66
C VAL A 92 8.61 23.23 26.93
N ALA A 93 9.09 22.82 28.11
CA ALA A 93 8.71 21.58 28.76
C ALA A 93 7.27 21.70 29.27
N ASP A 94 6.31 21.19 28.50
CA ASP A 94 5.15 20.54 29.09
C ASP A 94 5.58 19.09 29.39
N ASP A 95 5.60 18.78 30.68
CA ASP A 95 6.16 17.58 31.28
C ASP A 95 5.28 16.37 30.95
N PHE A 96 5.51 15.78 29.77
CA PHE A 96 4.86 14.51 29.41
C PHE A 96 5.53 13.39 30.22
N ASP A 97 4.85 13.00 31.30
CA ASP A 97 5.29 11.92 32.19
C ASP A 97 5.17 10.55 31.51
N PHE A 98 6.25 10.18 30.83
CA PHE A 98 6.42 8.85 30.22
C PHE A 98 6.26 7.71 31.23
N GLY A 99 6.50 7.97 32.52
CA GLY A 99 6.35 7.00 33.60
C GLY A 99 4.89 6.66 33.86
N SER A 100 3.99 7.65 33.93
CA SER A 100 2.56 7.40 34.09
C SER A 100 1.92 6.77 32.85
N PHE A 101 2.41 7.09 31.65
CA PHE A 101 1.98 6.42 30.42
C PHE A 101 2.38 4.93 30.39
N LEU A 102 3.62 4.61 30.78
CA LEU A 102 4.08 3.22 30.91
C LEU A 102 3.37 2.47 32.04
N ALA A 103 3.05 3.13 33.14
CA ALA A 103 2.24 2.56 34.22
C ALA A 103 0.79 2.28 33.79
N PHE A 104 0.21 3.13 32.93
CA PHE A 104 -1.12 2.89 32.36
C PHE A 104 -1.12 1.71 31.38
N LEU A 105 -0.06 1.54 30.58
CA LEU A 105 0.08 0.42 29.65
C LEU A 105 0.45 -0.91 30.31
N SER A 106 1.19 -0.87 31.42
CA SER A 106 1.58 -2.07 32.18
C SER A 106 0.57 -2.42 33.30
N GLY A 107 -0.33 -1.50 33.63
CA GLY A 107 -1.43 -1.71 34.54
C GLY A 107 -2.47 -2.65 33.93
N SER A 108 -2.21 -3.95 34.02
CA SER A 108 -3.20 -4.99 33.79
C SER A 108 -4.47 -4.65 34.57
N ALA A 109 -5.56 -4.42 33.84
CA ALA A 109 -6.86 -4.17 34.43
C ALA A 109 -7.20 -5.30 35.41
N GLY A 110 -7.29 -4.94 36.69
CA GLY A 110 -8.06 -5.62 37.72
C GLY A 110 -7.82 -7.12 37.93
N ASN A 111 -6.90 -7.46 38.83
CA ASN A 111 -7.13 -8.57 39.76
C ASN A 111 -6.89 -8.05 41.18
N THR A 112 -7.98 -7.67 41.84
CA THR A 112 -8.04 -7.52 43.30
C THR A 112 -7.83 -8.89 43.94
N SER A 113 -6.57 -9.30 44.07
CA SER A 113 -6.19 -10.43 44.90
C SER A 113 -6.23 -9.99 46.36
N GLY A 114 -7.30 -10.39 47.04
CA GLY A 114 -7.41 -10.31 48.48
C GLY A 114 -6.28 -11.06 49.16
N THR A 115 -5.68 -10.41 50.15
CA THR A 115 -4.71 -10.95 51.10
C THR A 115 -5.33 -12.14 51.84
N ILE A 116 -4.80 -13.35 51.66
CA ILE A 116 -5.01 -14.46 52.60
C ILE A 116 -3.66 -15.07 52.93
N ALA A 117 -3.47 -15.26 54.23
CA ALA A 117 -2.28 -15.70 54.92
C ALA A 117 -1.91 -17.16 54.64
N GLU A 118 -0.66 -17.48 55.00
CA GLU A 118 -0.05 -18.79 55.10
C GLU A 118 -0.98 -19.92 55.57
N GLY A 119 -0.87 -21.06 54.87
CA GLY A 119 -1.22 -22.38 55.39
C GLY A 119 -2.43 -23.02 54.72
N SER A 120 -2.18 -23.91 53.75
CA SER A 120 -2.74 -25.27 53.71
C SER A 120 -2.57 -25.92 52.33
N ASP A 121 -2.01 -27.13 52.34
CA ASP A 121 -1.87 -28.10 51.24
C ASP A 121 -3.24 -28.65 50.74
N VAL A 122 -4.29 -27.82 50.68
CA VAL A 122 -5.68 -28.27 50.40
C VAL A 122 -6.31 -27.57 49.18
N LEU A 123 -5.55 -26.75 48.44
CA LEU A 123 -6.10 -25.96 47.32
C LEU A 123 -6.00 -26.60 45.93
N ASP A 124 -5.57 -27.86 45.83
CA ASP A 124 -5.55 -28.58 44.53
C ASP A 124 -6.88 -29.30 44.19
N ALA A 125 -7.89 -29.21 45.06
CA ALA A 125 -9.23 -29.73 44.78
C ALA A 125 -10.08 -28.80 43.87
N TYR A 126 -9.63 -27.56 43.67
CA TYR A 126 -10.31 -26.55 42.85
C TYR A 126 -9.59 -26.25 41.52
N SER A 127 -8.48 -26.93 41.21
CA SER A 127 -7.78 -26.83 39.91
C SER A 127 -8.53 -27.51 38.76
N PHE A 128 -9.60 -28.26 39.06
CA PHE A 128 -10.46 -28.93 38.09
C PHE A 128 -11.78 -28.20 37.80
N ILE A 129 -12.02 -27.01 38.35
CA ILE A 129 -13.08 -26.16 37.77
C ILE A 129 -12.51 -25.67 36.45
N PRO A 130 -13.02 -26.11 35.28
CA PRO A 130 -12.60 -25.53 34.01
C PRO A 130 -12.88 -24.03 34.15
N GLN A 131 -11.82 -23.23 34.18
CA GLN A 131 -11.93 -21.78 34.31
C GLN A 131 -12.69 -21.26 33.11
N GLY A 132 -14.00 -21.18 33.29
CA GLY A 132 -14.94 -20.46 32.49
C GLY A 132 -15.01 -20.95 31.05
N LEU A 133 -16.21 -21.33 30.64
CA LEU A 133 -16.73 -20.82 29.38
C LEU A 133 -16.63 -19.28 29.45
N ILE A 134 -15.45 -18.72 29.19
CA ILE A 134 -15.29 -17.28 29.04
C ILE A 134 -16.21 -16.96 27.89
N SER A 135 -17.30 -16.26 28.21
CA SER A 135 -18.30 -15.88 27.24
C SER A 135 -17.58 -15.15 26.12
N THR A 136 -17.35 -15.86 25.01
CA THR A 136 -16.80 -15.31 23.76
C THR A 136 -17.82 -14.39 23.07
N SER A 137 -18.85 -13.95 23.81
CA SER A 137 -19.61 -12.76 23.47
C SER A 137 -18.65 -11.57 23.54
N TYR A 138 -17.87 -11.39 22.48
CA TYR A 138 -17.28 -10.11 22.16
C TYR A 138 -18.41 -9.09 22.31
N PRO A 139 -18.24 -8.06 23.16
CA PRO A 139 -19.28 -7.06 23.34
C PRO A 139 -19.68 -6.56 21.96
N GLU A 140 -20.95 -6.77 21.60
CA GLU A 140 -21.48 -6.37 20.32
C GLU A 140 -21.25 -4.86 20.19
N ARG A 141 -20.33 -4.48 19.31
CA ARG A 141 -19.92 -3.10 19.17
C ARG A 141 -21.12 -2.31 18.66
N ARG A 142 -21.71 -1.49 19.52
CA ARG A 142 -22.81 -0.61 19.14
C ARG A 142 -22.29 0.46 18.17
N VAL A 143 -22.57 0.28 16.89
CA VAL A 143 -22.27 1.25 15.85
C VAL A 143 -23.29 2.39 15.95
N THR A 144 -22.81 3.62 16.08
CA THR A 144 -23.70 4.79 16.08
C THR A 144 -24.20 5.09 14.66
N PRO A 145 -25.34 5.78 14.46
CA PRO A 145 -25.81 6.15 13.12
C PRO A 145 -24.78 6.94 12.31
N THR A 146 -24.02 7.83 12.96
CA THR A 146 -22.93 8.58 12.34
C THR A 146 -21.78 7.67 11.90
N GLN A 147 -21.41 6.67 12.71
CA GLN A 147 -20.38 5.70 12.34
C GLN A 147 -20.80 4.86 11.14
N ALA A 148 -22.06 4.43 11.08
CA ALA A 148 -22.61 3.70 9.93
C ALA A 148 -22.55 4.56 8.65
N ALA A 149 -23.01 5.82 8.72
CA ALA A 149 -22.97 6.73 7.58
C ALA A 149 -21.55 7.00 7.08
N LEU A 150 -20.58 7.18 7.99
CA LEU A 150 -19.18 7.35 7.64
C LEU A 150 -18.55 6.07 7.07
N TYR A 151 -18.94 4.90 7.59
CA TYR A 151 -18.49 3.61 7.07
C TYR A 151 -18.99 3.40 5.63
N ASP A 152 -20.26 3.67 5.35
CA ASP A 152 -20.84 3.56 4.01
C ASP A 152 -20.16 4.54 3.04
N TYR A 153 -19.99 5.80 3.45
CA TYR A 153 -19.25 6.81 2.69
C TYR A 153 -17.80 6.36 2.40
N GLY A 154 -17.10 5.85 3.41
CA GLY A 154 -15.71 5.40 3.24
C GLY A 154 -15.59 4.22 2.27
N ASN A 155 -16.55 3.30 2.26
CA ASN A 155 -16.59 2.21 1.30
C ASN A 155 -16.92 2.69 -0.12
N GLU A 156 -17.86 3.61 -0.27
CA GLU A 156 -18.18 4.18 -1.58
C GLU A 156 -16.97 4.93 -2.16
N ALA A 157 -16.39 5.87 -1.39
CA ALA A 157 -15.20 6.61 -1.81
C ALA A 157 -13.99 5.69 -2.06
N GLY A 158 -13.77 4.71 -1.18
CA GLY A 158 -12.69 3.74 -1.31
C GLY A 158 -12.83 2.86 -2.55
N SER A 159 -14.07 2.56 -2.99
CA SER A 159 -14.31 1.76 -4.21
C SER A 159 -13.82 2.45 -5.49
N PHE A 160 -13.95 3.77 -5.59
CA PHE A 160 -13.42 4.54 -6.73
C PHE A 160 -11.88 4.51 -6.76
N ILE A 161 -11.25 4.66 -5.58
CA ILE A 161 -9.79 4.63 -5.43
C ILE A 161 -9.26 3.24 -5.77
N GLN A 162 -9.83 2.18 -5.18
CA GLN A 162 -9.41 0.80 -5.46
C GLN A 162 -9.62 0.42 -6.92
N SER A 163 -10.68 0.91 -7.57
CA SER A 163 -10.91 0.67 -9.00
C SER A 163 -9.81 1.28 -9.86
N PHE A 164 -9.35 2.49 -9.50
CA PHE A 164 -8.21 3.13 -10.15
C PHE A 164 -6.92 2.35 -9.91
N GLU A 165 -6.60 2.01 -8.67
CA GLU A 165 -5.39 1.24 -8.32
C GLU A 165 -5.38 -0.14 -8.98
N GLY A 166 -6.54 -0.81 -9.05
CA GLY A 166 -6.70 -2.08 -9.73
C GLY A 166 -6.43 -2.01 -11.23
N ARG A 167 -6.82 -0.90 -11.88
CA ARG A 167 -6.57 -0.65 -13.30
C ARG A 167 -5.12 -0.26 -13.59
N TYR A 168 -4.49 0.50 -12.71
CA TYR A 168 -3.16 1.08 -12.91
C TYR A 168 -2.13 0.55 -11.91
N ARG A 169 -2.11 -0.78 -11.70
CA ARG A 169 -1.13 -1.45 -10.82
C ARG A 169 0.31 -1.24 -11.27
N ASP A 170 0.51 -1.01 -12.56
CA ASP A 170 1.78 -0.76 -13.23
C ASP A 170 2.10 0.74 -13.39
N ALA A 171 1.38 1.64 -12.70
CA ALA A 171 1.66 3.08 -12.73
C ALA A 171 3.14 3.45 -12.54
N PRO A 172 3.92 2.83 -11.61
CA PRO A 172 5.35 3.10 -11.50
C PRO A 172 6.14 2.76 -12.77
N GLN A 173 5.75 1.70 -13.47
CA GLN A 173 6.38 1.31 -14.74
C GLN A 173 6.03 2.29 -15.86
N ILE A 174 4.77 2.76 -15.94
CA ILE A 174 4.35 3.81 -16.89
C ILE A 174 5.18 5.09 -16.69
N LEU A 175 5.36 5.52 -15.44
CA LEU A 175 6.16 6.70 -15.11
C LEU A 175 7.62 6.52 -15.50
N LYS A 176 8.20 5.36 -15.20
CA LYS A 176 9.58 5.02 -15.56
C LYS A 176 9.76 4.99 -17.08
N ASP A 177 8.87 4.30 -17.79
CA ASP A 177 8.94 4.14 -19.24
C ASP A 177 8.86 5.49 -19.96
N GLN A 178 7.98 6.37 -19.51
CA GLN A 178 7.87 7.73 -20.04
C GLN A 178 9.13 8.55 -19.78
N PHE A 179 9.74 8.41 -18.60
CA PHE A 179 10.97 9.13 -18.27
C PHE A 179 12.17 8.65 -19.09
N GLU A 180 12.28 7.34 -19.34
CA GLU A 180 13.35 6.75 -20.16
C GLU A 180 13.23 7.15 -21.63
N ASP A 181 12.03 7.15 -22.20
CA ASP A 181 11.79 7.47 -23.62
C ASP A 181 10.76 8.61 -23.78
N ARG A 182 11.14 9.83 -23.38
CA ARG A 182 10.27 11.03 -23.36
C ARG A 182 9.68 11.43 -24.71
N TYR A 183 10.26 10.97 -25.82
CA TYR A 183 9.81 11.30 -27.17
C TYR A 183 8.90 10.23 -27.78
N ASP A 184 8.75 9.08 -27.13
CA ASP A 184 7.84 8.04 -27.60
C ASP A 184 6.38 8.46 -27.37
N THR A 185 5.59 8.46 -28.44
CA THR A 185 4.19 8.90 -28.38
C THR A 185 3.33 7.94 -27.57
N GLY A 186 3.57 6.63 -27.67
CA GLY A 186 2.79 5.63 -26.94
C GLY A 186 2.98 5.71 -25.43
N LYS A 187 4.23 5.90 -24.97
CA LYS A 187 4.55 6.09 -23.55
C LYS A 187 4.00 7.40 -22.99
N ASN A 188 4.03 8.47 -23.78
CA ASN A 188 3.39 9.74 -23.43
C ASN A 188 1.86 9.61 -23.33
N GLU A 189 1.22 8.91 -24.26
CA GLU A 189 -0.22 8.62 -24.22
C GLU A 189 -0.60 7.77 -23.00
N ALA A 190 0.22 6.77 -22.64
CA ALA A 190 0.00 5.97 -21.43
C ALA A 190 0.05 6.83 -20.16
N LEU A 191 1.01 7.76 -20.06
CA LEU A 191 1.08 8.70 -18.93
C LEU A 191 -0.12 9.66 -18.91
N LEU A 192 -0.57 10.15 -20.07
CA LEU A 192 -1.78 10.97 -20.14
C LEU A 192 -3.04 10.20 -19.73
N ALA A 193 -3.16 8.93 -20.10
CA ALA A 193 -4.27 8.07 -19.69
C ALA A 193 -4.29 7.86 -18.16
N LEU A 194 -3.11 7.66 -17.56
CA LEU A 194 -2.95 7.59 -16.10
C LEU A 194 -3.38 8.91 -15.43
N ALA A 195 -2.88 10.04 -15.93
CA ALA A 195 -3.21 11.38 -15.45
C ALA A 195 -4.71 11.70 -15.51
N ASN A 196 -5.35 11.39 -16.65
CA ASN A 196 -6.79 11.59 -16.83
C ASN A 196 -7.61 10.68 -15.90
N SER A 197 -7.15 9.45 -15.67
CA SER A 197 -7.84 8.54 -14.75
C SER A 197 -7.74 8.99 -13.29
N LEU A 198 -6.60 9.54 -12.86
CA LEU A 198 -6.46 10.19 -11.55
C LEU A 198 -7.45 11.36 -11.39
N ALA A 199 -7.52 12.23 -12.39
CA ALA A 199 -8.49 13.33 -12.37
C ALA A 199 -9.93 12.81 -12.38
N GLY A 200 -10.19 11.70 -13.08
CA GLY A 200 -11.48 11.00 -13.09
C GLY A 200 -11.92 10.52 -11.70
N VAL A 201 -11.00 10.01 -10.86
CA VAL A 201 -11.31 9.66 -9.46
C VAL A 201 -11.78 10.90 -8.71
N GLY A 202 -11.09 12.02 -8.85
CA GLY A 202 -11.49 13.27 -8.22
C GLY A 202 -12.88 13.77 -8.65
N GLN A 203 -13.24 13.61 -9.93
CA GLN A 203 -14.57 13.93 -10.43
C GLN A 203 -15.65 12.97 -9.94
N GLN A 204 -15.33 11.68 -9.79
CA GLN A 204 -16.27 10.68 -9.23
C GLN A 204 -16.56 10.97 -7.76
N LEU A 205 -15.52 11.28 -6.98
CA LEU A 205 -15.66 11.70 -5.59
C LEU A 205 -16.55 12.95 -5.48
N GLU A 206 -16.27 14.01 -6.25
CA GLU A 206 -17.05 15.25 -6.21
C GLU A 206 -18.55 15.06 -6.52
N ARG A 207 -18.89 14.06 -7.32
CA ARG A 207 -20.29 13.74 -7.71
C ARG A 207 -21.03 12.87 -6.70
N MET A 208 -20.39 12.44 -5.61
CA MET A 208 -21.05 11.66 -4.57
C MET A 208 -22.17 12.47 -3.91
N GLU A 209 -23.39 11.94 -3.92
CA GLU A 209 -24.56 12.63 -3.35
C GLU A 209 -24.61 12.50 -1.82
N ASN A 210 -24.22 11.32 -1.30
CA ASN A 210 -24.37 10.94 0.10
C ASN A 210 -23.08 11.17 0.90
N VAL A 211 -22.66 12.44 1.02
CA VAL A 211 -21.48 12.81 1.81
C VAL A 211 -21.91 13.34 3.19
N PRO A 212 -21.57 12.63 4.30
CA PRO A 212 -21.88 13.09 5.65
C PRO A 212 -21.30 14.47 5.93
N SER A 213 -22.05 15.29 6.67
CA SER A 213 -21.69 16.68 6.94
C SER A 213 -20.33 16.83 7.64
N GLU A 214 -19.98 15.84 8.45
CA GLU A 214 -18.78 15.73 9.26
C GLU A 214 -17.51 15.64 8.40
N VAL A 215 -17.59 14.97 7.25
CA VAL A 215 -16.45 14.78 6.33
C VAL A 215 -16.49 15.70 5.11
N ARG A 216 -17.61 16.38 4.84
CA ARG A 216 -17.84 17.11 3.57
C ARG A 216 -16.68 18.03 3.16
N SER A 217 -16.13 18.80 4.11
CA SER A 217 -15.01 19.69 3.82
C SER A 217 -13.73 18.94 3.45
N ALA A 218 -13.40 17.85 4.17
CA ALA A 218 -12.25 17.02 3.89
C ALA A 218 -12.43 16.22 2.57
N HIS A 219 -13.63 15.71 2.33
CA HIS A 219 -14.04 15.04 1.10
C HIS A 219 -13.76 15.92 -0.14
N LEU A 220 -14.27 17.15 -0.15
CA LEU A 220 -14.07 18.07 -1.27
C LEU A 220 -12.58 18.35 -1.51
N LYS A 221 -11.80 18.53 -0.44
CA LYS A 221 -10.35 18.73 -0.55
C LYS A 221 -9.63 17.52 -1.16
N VAL A 222 -10.05 16.30 -0.83
CA VAL A 222 -9.50 15.07 -1.43
C VAL A 222 -9.93 14.92 -2.89
N ALA A 223 -11.20 15.20 -3.20
CA ALA A 223 -11.71 15.18 -4.57
C ALA A 223 -10.93 16.16 -5.47
N THR A 224 -10.77 17.42 -5.02
CA THR A 224 -9.99 18.44 -5.74
C THR A 224 -8.52 18.05 -5.85
N SER A 225 -7.90 17.50 -4.81
CA SER A 225 -6.48 17.13 -4.90
C SER A 225 -6.21 15.99 -5.88
N TYR A 226 -7.13 15.03 -6.05
CA TYR A 226 -7.04 14.04 -7.15
C TYR A 226 -7.08 14.70 -8.53
N GLN A 227 -7.97 15.67 -8.73
CA GLN A 227 -8.04 16.44 -9.99
C GLN A 227 -6.76 17.22 -10.25
N ASP A 228 -6.22 17.88 -9.23
CA ASP A 228 -4.99 18.65 -9.32
C ASP A 228 -3.78 17.75 -9.61
N VAL A 229 -3.66 16.59 -8.96
CA VAL A 229 -2.59 15.61 -9.21
C VAL A 229 -2.65 15.13 -10.67
N GLY A 230 -3.83 14.74 -11.14
CA GLY A 230 -4.02 14.33 -12.54
C GLY A 230 -3.65 15.44 -13.52
N LYS A 231 -4.09 16.68 -13.25
CA LYS A 231 -3.75 17.85 -14.08
C LYS A 231 -2.24 18.11 -14.09
N ALA A 232 -1.59 18.11 -12.94
CA ALA A 232 -0.14 18.35 -12.85
C ALA A 232 0.65 17.25 -13.57
N LEU A 233 0.24 15.98 -13.43
CA LEU A 233 0.87 14.85 -14.11
C LEU A 233 0.76 14.95 -15.64
N SER A 234 -0.36 15.47 -16.14
CA SER A 234 -0.58 15.67 -17.59
C SER A 234 0.34 16.72 -18.23
N LEU A 235 1.02 17.54 -17.43
CA LEU A 235 1.96 18.56 -17.92
C LEU A 235 3.35 17.99 -18.23
N ILE A 236 3.67 16.76 -17.82
CA ILE A 236 4.99 16.14 -18.04
C ILE A 236 5.22 15.76 -19.52
N PRO A 237 4.32 15.02 -20.21
CA PRO A 237 4.49 14.65 -21.62
C PRO A 237 4.75 15.80 -22.63
N PRO A 238 4.09 16.97 -22.52
CA PRO A 238 4.34 18.08 -23.45
C PRO A 238 5.66 18.82 -23.19
N ALA A 239 6.30 18.65 -22.02
CA ALA A 239 7.56 19.32 -21.70
C ALA A 239 8.72 18.76 -22.54
N LYS A 240 9.27 19.59 -23.44
CA LYS A 240 10.32 19.17 -24.40
C LYS A 240 11.74 19.48 -23.96
N SER A 241 11.94 20.49 -23.12
CA SER A 241 13.25 20.81 -22.57
C SER A 241 13.45 20.16 -21.21
N ASP A 242 14.70 19.87 -20.85
CA ASP A 242 15.01 19.30 -19.54
C ASP A 242 14.54 20.21 -18.40
N GLN A 243 14.69 21.53 -18.54
CA GLN A 243 14.18 22.49 -17.56
C GLN A 243 12.66 22.42 -17.42
N ALA A 244 11.91 22.37 -18.54
CA ALA A 244 10.44 22.28 -18.48
C ALA A 244 9.97 20.97 -17.84
N VAL A 245 10.71 19.87 -18.06
CA VAL A 245 10.42 18.58 -17.42
C VAL A 245 10.66 18.66 -15.91
N ILE A 246 11.79 19.24 -15.49
CA ILE A 246 12.08 19.46 -14.06
C ILE A 246 10.99 20.33 -13.43
N ASP A 247 10.61 21.44 -14.05
CA ASP A 247 9.58 22.34 -13.55
C ASP A 247 8.21 21.63 -13.43
N ALA A 248 7.85 20.79 -14.40
CA ALA A 248 6.61 20.00 -14.36
C ALA A 248 6.63 18.95 -13.23
N ILE A 249 7.77 18.28 -13.00
CA ILE A 249 7.93 17.31 -11.90
C ILE A 249 7.86 18.02 -10.54
N LEU A 250 8.48 19.19 -10.39
CA LEU A 250 8.41 19.97 -9.16
C LEU A 250 6.98 20.44 -8.88
N ALA A 251 6.25 20.88 -9.91
CA ALA A 251 4.84 21.24 -9.79
C ALA A 251 3.98 20.04 -9.38
N TYR A 252 4.21 18.87 -9.97
CA TYR A 252 3.55 17.62 -9.58
C TYR A 252 3.83 17.27 -8.11
N ASN A 253 5.08 17.31 -7.66
CA ASN A 253 5.46 17.01 -6.28
C ASN A 253 4.76 17.93 -5.27
N ALA A 254 4.71 19.24 -5.54
CA ALA A 254 4.03 20.20 -4.66
C ALA A 254 2.52 19.91 -4.52
N VAL A 255 1.87 19.48 -5.61
CA VAL A 255 0.46 19.09 -5.58
C VAL A 255 0.26 17.76 -4.86
N VAL A 256 1.15 16.78 -5.05
CA VAL A 256 1.12 15.50 -4.33
C VAL A 256 1.26 15.69 -2.82
N GLU A 257 2.12 16.59 -2.36
CA GLU A 257 2.21 16.90 -0.92
C GLU A 257 0.88 17.41 -0.35
N THR A 258 0.18 18.25 -1.10
CA THR A 258 -1.15 18.75 -0.73
C THR A 258 -2.18 17.63 -0.73
N TYR A 259 -2.14 16.76 -1.74
CA TYR A 259 -2.96 15.55 -1.81
C TYR A 259 -2.77 14.66 -0.58
N VAL A 260 -1.52 14.33 -0.21
CA VAL A 260 -1.22 13.46 0.93
C VAL A 260 -1.75 14.08 2.23
N LYS A 261 -1.56 15.39 2.45
CA LYS A 261 -2.09 16.10 3.63
C LYS A 261 -3.61 16.00 3.71
N ASN A 262 -4.31 16.24 2.59
CA ASN A 262 -5.77 16.15 2.54
C ASN A 262 -6.28 14.72 2.75
N TYR A 263 -5.60 13.73 2.16
CA TYR A 263 -5.93 12.32 2.30
C TYR A 263 -5.76 11.83 3.73
N VAL A 264 -4.62 12.13 4.36
CA VAL A 264 -4.35 11.79 5.76
C VAL A 264 -5.33 12.48 6.69
N ALA A 265 -5.73 13.73 6.41
CA ALA A 265 -6.75 14.42 7.19
C ALA A 265 -8.10 13.70 7.16
N LEU A 266 -8.54 13.21 5.97
CA LEU A 266 -9.76 12.43 5.84
C LEU A 266 -9.66 11.08 6.57
N ALA A 267 -8.55 10.37 6.42
CA ALA A 267 -8.29 9.10 7.11
C ALA A 267 -8.26 9.26 8.64
N THR A 268 -7.62 10.32 9.14
CA THR A 268 -7.60 10.66 10.57
C THR A 268 -8.99 10.94 11.09
N LEU A 269 -9.86 11.56 10.29
CA LEU A 269 -11.24 11.82 10.67
C LEU A 269 -12.01 10.50 10.86
N PHE A 270 -11.86 9.51 9.97
CA PHE A 270 -12.45 8.18 10.20
C PHE A 270 -12.00 7.56 11.52
N SER A 271 -10.69 7.62 11.81
CA SER A 271 -10.12 7.12 13.07
C SER A 271 -10.69 7.86 14.29
N ALA A 272 -10.83 9.18 14.22
CA ALA A 272 -11.38 10.01 15.30
C ALA A 272 -12.85 9.67 15.63
N TYR A 273 -13.64 9.27 14.63
CA TYR A 273 -15.02 8.79 14.82
C TYR A 273 -15.08 7.29 15.17
N GLY A 274 -13.93 6.60 15.27
CA GLY A 274 -13.84 5.18 15.55
C GLY A 274 -14.32 4.30 14.40
N VAL A 275 -14.38 4.80 13.17
CA VAL A 275 -14.75 3.98 12.01
C VAL A 275 -13.58 3.05 11.69
N MET A 276 -13.86 1.76 11.56
CA MET A 276 -12.87 0.73 11.21
C MET A 276 -13.33 -0.01 9.98
N PHE A 277 -12.41 -0.23 9.04
CA PHE A 277 -12.65 -1.01 7.84
C PHE A 277 -11.90 -2.33 7.95
N THR A 278 -12.57 -3.44 7.67
CA THR A 278 -11.87 -4.73 7.48
C THR A 278 -11.08 -4.72 6.17
N PRO A 279 -10.02 -5.54 6.02
CA PRO A 279 -9.18 -5.57 4.82
C PRO A 279 -9.94 -5.85 3.51
N GLU A 280 -11.08 -6.53 3.59
CA GLU A 280 -11.91 -6.91 2.44
C GLU A 280 -12.78 -5.74 1.95
N ASN A 281 -12.93 -4.69 2.76
CA ASN A 281 -13.76 -3.55 2.42
C ASN A 281 -13.00 -2.55 1.54
N PRO A 282 -13.68 -1.88 0.60
CA PRO A 282 -13.04 -0.83 -0.19
C PRO A 282 -12.53 0.35 0.65
N GLY A 283 -13.19 0.66 1.76
CA GLY A 283 -12.75 1.73 2.68
C GLY A 283 -11.45 1.42 3.44
N SER A 284 -10.91 0.21 3.33
CA SER A 284 -9.61 -0.17 3.92
C SER A 284 -8.45 0.72 3.43
N VAL A 285 -8.58 1.37 2.28
CA VAL A 285 -7.60 2.36 1.78
C VAL A 285 -7.37 3.51 2.77
N PHE A 286 -8.35 3.83 3.62
CA PHE A 286 -8.25 4.89 4.64
C PHE A 286 -7.70 4.40 5.99
N THR A 287 -7.33 3.12 6.10
CA THR A 287 -6.75 2.56 7.33
C THR A 287 -5.23 2.54 7.25
N PHE A 288 -4.58 3.17 8.23
CA PHE A 288 -3.15 2.99 8.45
C PHE A 288 -2.96 1.90 9.48
N THR A 289 -2.69 0.66 9.06
CA THR A 289 -2.26 -0.38 9.98
C THR A 289 -0.87 0.01 10.51
N ASN A 290 -0.79 0.42 11.77
CA ASN A 290 0.48 0.45 12.49
C ASN A 290 0.94 -1.00 12.65
N VAL A 291 1.70 -1.49 11.67
CA VAL A 291 2.48 -2.71 11.84
C VAL A 291 3.65 -2.27 12.72
N SER A 292 3.61 -2.62 14.01
CA SER A 292 4.77 -2.48 14.89
C SER A 292 5.94 -3.22 14.24
N LEU A 293 6.96 -2.48 13.82
CA LEU A 293 8.24 -3.00 13.34
C LEU A 293 9.02 -3.66 14.47
#